data_AF-A0A4V1S885-F1
#
_entry.id   AF-A0A4V1S885-F1
#
_cell.length_a   1.000
_cell.length_b   1.000
_cell.length_c   1.000
_cell.angle_alpha   90.00
_cell.angle_beta   90.00
_cell.angle_gamma   90.00
#
_symmetry.space_group_name_H-M   'P 1'
#
loop_
_entity.id
_entity.type
_entity.pdbx_description
1 polymer ?
#
loop_
_entity_poly.entity_id
_entity_poly.type
_entity_poly.pdbx_seq_one_letter_code
_entity_poly.pdbx_strand_id
1 'polypeptide(L)'
;LTFLYAHVYPDIPASNHYHSKGVYRYTGDNLGEGQTAKEVNPANYLPEGTAPPLDLTPATGGLYDGKLISAMQAGNDFSALTIEDTGKLSGFAPGSGESVLFNSSSNRWNGTLTGADVHLQLVSLSAGLNVGSSTTLNLFVNPGDEHHLDESFSFTPLFWTNADAAPGVYIAQFKLTDESGTFGDSGTFEFRFNVVPEPSSVLLGALGALGLLRRRR
;
A
#
# COMPACT_ATOMS: atom_id res chain seq x y z
N LEU A 1 8.66 -15.05 -2.60
CA LEU A 1 8.56 -13.58 -2.79
C LEU A 1 8.47 -12.86 -1.44
N THR A 2 8.60 -11.53 -1.40
CA THR A 2 8.45 -10.71 -0.17
C THR A 2 8.08 -9.27 -0.55
N PHE A 3 7.13 -8.65 0.15
CA PHE A 3 6.86 -7.22 0.00
C PHE A 3 7.85 -6.41 0.83
N LEU A 4 8.43 -5.36 0.26
CA LEU A 4 9.44 -4.54 0.91
C LEU A 4 8.95 -3.09 0.96
N TYR A 5 8.89 -2.51 2.16
CA TYR A 5 8.72 -1.06 2.32
C TYR A 5 10.09 -0.40 2.40
N ALA A 6 10.34 0.60 1.56
CA ALA A 6 11.60 1.33 1.52
C ALA A 6 11.56 2.53 2.47
N HIS A 7 12.49 2.56 3.44
CA HIS A 7 12.82 3.80 4.16
C HIS A 7 13.90 4.53 3.39
N VAL A 8 13.57 5.74 2.92
CA VAL A 8 14.46 6.59 2.15
C VAL A 8 14.76 7.85 2.95
N TYR A 9 16.04 8.16 3.11
CA TYR A 9 16.56 9.32 3.82
C TYR A 9 17.41 10.13 2.84
N PRO A 10 16.82 11.13 2.16
CA PRO A 10 17.54 11.92 1.14
C PRO A 10 18.81 12.57 1.68
N ASP A 11 18.78 13.03 2.93
CA ASP A 11 19.92 13.71 3.57
C ASP A 11 20.98 12.76 4.12
N ILE A 12 20.63 11.48 4.35
CA ILE A 12 21.53 10.46 4.87
C ILE A 12 21.32 9.14 4.11
N PRO A 13 21.72 9.08 2.81
CA PRO A 13 21.45 7.92 1.96
C PRO A 13 21.93 6.58 2.54
N ALA A 14 23.02 6.59 3.32
CA ALA A 14 23.58 5.41 3.98
C ALA A 14 22.62 4.75 5.00
N SER A 15 21.59 5.47 5.44
CA SER A 15 20.55 4.96 6.35
C SER A 15 19.39 4.29 5.60
N ASN A 16 19.36 4.34 4.27
CA ASN A 16 18.30 3.72 3.48
C ASN A 16 18.29 2.21 3.70
N HIS A 17 17.10 1.66 3.96
CA HIS A 17 16.92 0.23 4.18
C HIS A 17 15.50 -0.20 3.88
N TYR A 18 15.30 -1.51 3.73
CA TYR A 18 13.97 -2.09 3.61
C TYR A 18 13.49 -2.64 4.94
N HIS A 19 12.19 -2.48 5.16
CA HIS A 19 11.45 -3.32 6.07
C HIS A 19 10.61 -4.32 5.27
N SER A 20 10.87 -5.60 5.52
CA SER A 20 10.13 -6.67 4.87
C SER A 20 8.77 -6.92 5.52
N LYS A 21 7.74 -7.10 4.71
CA LYS A 21 6.38 -7.46 5.09
C LYS A 21 5.99 -8.79 4.46
N GLY A 22 5.26 -9.61 5.21
CA GLY A 22 4.82 -10.93 4.74
C GLY A 22 6.01 -11.83 4.44
N VAL A 23 6.97 -11.95 5.37
CA VAL A 23 8.12 -12.86 5.22
C VAL A 23 7.87 -14.16 5.96
N TYR A 24 8.19 -15.27 5.31
CA TYR A 24 8.31 -16.57 5.96
C TYR A 24 9.71 -16.78 6.55
N ARG A 25 9.79 -17.35 7.75
CA ARG A 25 10.95 -18.13 8.22
C ARG A 25 10.63 -19.60 8.07
N TYR A 26 11.63 -20.32 7.58
CA TYR A 26 11.53 -21.75 7.43
C TYR A 26 12.18 -22.44 8.62
N THR A 27 11.47 -23.37 9.26
CA THR A 27 12.01 -24.20 10.37
C THR A 27 12.67 -25.49 9.87
N GLY A 28 12.80 -25.65 8.56
CA GLY A 28 13.33 -26.81 7.84
C GLY A 28 13.27 -26.56 6.33
N ASP A 29 13.30 -27.60 5.50
CA ASP A 29 13.11 -27.48 4.05
C ASP A 29 11.82 -26.73 3.72
N ASN A 30 11.79 -25.93 2.65
CA ASN A 30 10.57 -25.23 2.24
C ASN A 30 9.53 -26.23 1.69
N LEU A 31 8.53 -26.56 2.51
CA LEU A 31 7.42 -27.45 2.15
C LEU A 31 6.10 -26.67 1.97
N GLY A 32 6.18 -25.35 1.86
CA GLY A 32 5.04 -24.45 1.73
C GLY A 32 4.49 -23.89 3.06
N GLU A 33 3.52 -23.00 2.92
CA GLU A 33 2.82 -22.31 4.01
C GLU A 33 2.17 -23.28 5.00
N GLY A 34 2.21 -22.96 6.29
CA GLY A 34 1.58 -23.74 7.34
C GLY A 34 2.38 -24.98 7.77
N GLN A 35 3.29 -25.47 6.93
CA GLN A 35 4.20 -26.58 7.26
C GLN A 35 5.48 -26.05 7.92
N THR A 36 6.55 -25.93 7.14
CA THR A 36 7.86 -25.44 7.59
C THR A 36 8.00 -23.94 7.40
N ALA A 37 7.22 -23.32 6.51
CA ALA A 37 7.14 -21.88 6.37
C ALA A 37 6.22 -21.29 7.45
N LYS A 38 6.79 -20.48 8.35
CA LYS A 38 6.05 -19.75 9.39
C LYS A 38 6.19 -18.26 9.12
N GLU A 39 5.08 -17.55 9.06
CA GLU A 39 5.09 -16.10 8.88
C GLU A 39 5.79 -15.45 10.09
N VAL A 40 6.65 -14.48 9.80
CA VAL A 40 7.49 -13.83 10.80
C VAL A 40 7.00 -12.43 10.97
N ASN A 41 6.74 -12.10 12.23
CA ASN A 41 6.40 -10.78 12.75
C ASN A 41 4.91 -10.41 12.60
N PRO A 42 4.22 -9.98 13.69
CA PRO A 42 2.88 -9.42 13.59
C PRO A 42 2.81 -8.05 12.91
N ALA A 43 3.95 -7.38 12.66
CA ALA A 43 4.00 -6.03 12.09
C ALA A 43 3.97 -6.01 10.54
N ASN A 44 3.13 -6.84 9.92
CA ASN A 44 2.96 -6.90 8.46
C ASN A 44 1.95 -5.85 7.94
N TYR A 45 2.04 -4.62 8.44
CA TYR A 45 1.13 -3.55 8.06
C TYR A 45 1.88 -2.24 7.77
N LEU A 46 1.28 -1.43 6.90
CA LEU A 46 1.62 -0.04 6.64
C LEU A 46 0.43 0.86 7.02
N PRO A 47 0.67 2.04 7.61
CA PRO A 47 1.96 2.58 8.08
C PRO A 47 2.59 1.79 9.24
N GLU A 48 3.91 1.85 9.38
CA GLU A 48 4.64 1.03 10.37
C GLU A 48 4.72 1.65 11.77
N GLY A 49 5.01 0.80 12.77
CA GLY A 49 5.32 1.24 14.13
C GLY A 49 4.12 1.86 14.83
N THR A 50 4.28 3.09 15.31
CA THR A 50 3.22 3.88 15.97
C THR A 50 2.55 4.89 15.03
N ALA A 51 2.88 4.87 13.73
CA ALA A 51 2.25 5.76 12.78
C ALA A 51 0.75 5.43 12.66
N PRO A 52 -0.14 6.44 12.60
CA PRO A 52 -1.57 6.21 12.40
C PRO A 52 -1.82 5.66 10.98
N PRO A 53 -2.97 5.00 10.74
CA PRO A 53 -3.41 4.65 9.39
C PRO A 53 -3.50 5.87 8.46
N LEU A 54 -3.40 5.63 7.15
CA LEU A 54 -3.45 6.71 6.15
C LEU A 54 -4.87 7.26 6.00
N ASP A 55 -5.06 8.56 6.20
CA ASP A 55 -6.37 9.17 5.97
C ASP A 55 -6.79 9.09 4.48
N LEU A 56 -8.03 8.66 4.25
CA LEU A 56 -8.68 8.79 2.94
C LEU A 56 -9.22 10.21 2.80
N THR A 57 -8.88 10.86 1.68
CA THR A 57 -9.25 12.26 1.43
C THR A 57 -10.25 12.35 0.29
N PRO A 58 -11.15 13.36 0.27
CA PRO A 58 -12.06 13.57 -0.85
C PRO A 58 -11.32 13.65 -2.19
N ALA A 59 -11.78 12.88 -3.17
CA ALA A 59 -11.27 12.96 -4.53
C ALA A 59 -11.57 14.33 -5.14
N THR A 60 -10.66 14.83 -5.96
CA THR A 60 -10.81 16.13 -6.65
C THR A 60 -11.52 16.03 -7.99
N GLY A 61 -11.99 14.83 -8.38
CA GLY A 61 -12.78 14.58 -9.58
C GLY A 61 -12.40 13.28 -10.31
N GLY A 62 -12.84 13.16 -11.56
CA GLY A 62 -12.52 12.04 -12.44
C GLY A 62 -13.28 10.75 -12.09
N LEU A 63 -12.64 9.60 -12.30
CA LEU A 63 -13.22 8.27 -12.03
C LEU A 63 -13.70 8.12 -10.58
N TYR A 64 -13.11 8.89 -9.67
CA TYR A 64 -13.37 8.81 -8.23
C TYR A 64 -14.22 9.95 -7.68
N ASP A 65 -14.91 10.72 -8.53
CA ASP A 65 -15.76 11.82 -8.06
C ASP A 65 -16.78 11.36 -7.01
N GLY A 66 -16.91 12.13 -5.93
CA GLY A 66 -17.76 11.79 -4.78
C GLY A 66 -17.27 10.63 -3.89
N LYS A 67 -15.95 10.31 -3.91
CA LYS A 67 -15.34 9.25 -3.07
C LYS A 67 -14.25 9.82 -2.17
N LEU A 68 -13.93 9.08 -1.11
CA LEU A 68 -12.69 9.26 -0.36
C LEU A 68 -11.64 8.32 -0.93
N ILE A 69 -10.43 8.80 -1.16
CA ILE A 69 -9.35 8.06 -1.82
C ILE A 69 -8.04 8.13 -1.03
N SER A 70 -7.20 7.10 -1.20
CA SER A 70 -5.80 7.15 -0.80
C SER A 70 -5.07 8.07 -1.76
N ALA A 71 -4.58 9.20 -1.24
CA ALA A 71 -3.78 10.16 -2.00
C ALA A 71 -2.41 10.34 -1.34
N MET A 72 -1.44 10.83 -2.12
CA MET A 72 -0.16 11.25 -1.58
C MET A 72 -0.36 12.36 -0.54
N GLN A 73 0.20 12.18 0.65
CA GLN A 73 0.13 13.10 1.77
C GLN A 73 1.50 13.73 1.99
N ALA A 74 1.56 15.06 2.02
CA ALA A 74 2.81 15.79 2.15
C ALA A 74 3.56 15.40 3.44
N GLY A 75 4.82 14.98 3.30
CA GLY A 75 5.67 14.58 4.43
C GLY A 75 5.33 13.22 5.04
N ASN A 76 4.50 12.40 4.37
CA ASN A 76 4.16 11.06 4.82
C ASN A 76 4.47 10.03 3.72
N ASP A 77 5.69 9.48 3.74
CA ASP A 77 6.18 8.55 2.72
C ASP A 77 5.37 7.25 2.65
N PHE A 78 4.66 6.88 3.72
CA PHE A 78 3.76 5.71 3.70
C PHE A 78 2.61 5.86 2.69
N SER A 79 2.28 7.10 2.30
CA SER A 79 1.26 7.39 1.28
C SER A 79 1.76 7.23 -0.16
N ALA A 80 3.06 6.94 -0.36
CA ALA A 80 3.62 6.56 -1.64
C ALA A 80 3.34 5.07 -1.91
N LEU A 81 2.16 4.77 -2.43
CA LEU A 81 1.66 3.40 -2.54
C LEU A 81 2.14 2.64 -3.79
N THR A 82 2.99 3.24 -4.62
CA THR A 82 3.51 2.58 -5.83
C THR A 82 4.40 1.40 -5.46
N ILE A 83 4.05 0.23 -5.99
CA ILE A 83 4.75 -1.05 -5.83
C ILE A 83 5.60 -1.26 -7.07
N GLU A 84 6.89 -1.52 -6.88
CA GLU A 84 7.85 -1.74 -7.96
C GLU A 84 8.88 -2.82 -7.62
N ASP A 85 9.43 -3.47 -8.66
CA ASP A 85 10.57 -4.37 -8.53
C ASP A 85 11.83 -3.62 -8.05
N THR A 86 12.59 -4.23 -7.14
CA THR A 86 13.85 -3.66 -6.62
C THR A 86 14.92 -3.56 -7.72
N GLY A 87 14.82 -4.38 -8.77
CA GLY A 87 15.68 -4.33 -9.95
C GLY A 87 15.68 -2.96 -10.65
N LYS A 88 14.62 -2.14 -10.49
CA LYS A 88 14.59 -0.75 -11.01
C LYS A 88 15.67 0.15 -10.44
N LEU A 89 16.23 -0.20 -9.28
CA LEU A 89 17.32 0.55 -8.63
C LEU A 89 18.71 0.12 -9.13
N SER A 90 18.79 -0.88 -10.00
CA SER A 90 20.04 -1.34 -10.58
C SER A 90 20.68 -0.25 -11.46
N GLY A 91 22.01 -0.12 -11.38
CA GLY A 91 22.76 0.81 -12.22
C GLY A 91 22.82 2.26 -11.71
N PHE A 92 22.14 2.59 -10.61
CA PHE A 92 22.29 3.89 -9.96
C PHE A 92 23.72 4.09 -9.41
N ALA A 93 24.18 5.34 -9.41
CA ALA A 93 25.57 5.69 -9.06
C ALA A 93 25.95 5.21 -7.65
N PRO A 94 27.16 4.65 -7.45
CA PRO A 94 27.61 4.23 -6.12
C PRO A 94 27.51 5.37 -5.10
N GLY A 95 26.90 5.09 -3.95
CA GLY A 95 26.67 6.06 -2.87
C GLY A 95 25.39 6.90 -3.00
N SER A 96 24.65 6.79 -4.10
CA SER A 96 23.28 7.31 -4.18
C SER A 96 22.33 6.53 -3.25
N GLY A 97 21.20 7.13 -2.90
CA GLY A 97 20.19 6.50 -2.04
C GLY A 97 19.62 5.22 -2.65
N GLU A 98 19.43 5.21 -3.96
CA GLU A 98 18.96 4.08 -4.75
C GLU A 98 19.99 2.95 -4.76
N SER A 99 21.26 3.28 -5.00
CA SER A 99 22.35 2.29 -4.96
C SER A 99 22.54 1.69 -3.58
N VAL A 100 22.44 2.50 -2.50
CA VAL A 100 22.48 1.99 -1.12
C VAL A 100 21.32 1.05 -0.85
N LEU A 101 20.10 1.44 -1.24
CA LEU A 101 18.90 0.65 -1.02
C LEU A 101 18.95 -0.68 -1.79
N PHE A 102 19.35 -0.65 -3.07
CA PHE A 102 19.54 -1.83 -3.92
C PHE A 102 20.53 -2.84 -3.33
N ASN A 103 21.65 -2.36 -2.77
CA ASN A 103 22.69 -3.21 -2.18
C ASN A 103 22.48 -3.47 -0.67
N SER A 104 21.34 -3.06 -0.11
CA SER A 104 21.05 -3.19 1.33
C SER A 104 20.96 -4.66 1.78
N SER A 105 21.09 -4.89 3.09
CA SER A 105 21.00 -6.23 3.69
C SER A 105 21.97 -7.25 3.07
N SER A 106 23.20 -6.83 2.78
CA SER A 106 24.23 -7.67 2.12
C SER A 106 23.77 -8.21 0.76
N ASN A 107 23.21 -7.33 -0.09
CA ASN A 107 22.71 -7.67 -1.43
C ASN A 107 21.54 -8.66 -1.45
N ARG A 108 20.81 -8.81 -0.34
CA ARG A 108 19.73 -9.80 -0.24
C ARG A 108 18.59 -9.56 -1.23
N TRP A 109 18.33 -8.31 -1.59
CA TRP A 109 17.15 -7.90 -2.34
C TRP A 109 17.44 -7.51 -3.80
N ASN A 110 18.64 -7.81 -4.31
CA ASN A 110 19.07 -7.41 -5.65
C ASN A 110 18.94 -8.52 -6.71
N GLY A 111 18.26 -9.61 -6.36
CA GLY A 111 17.94 -10.68 -7.31
C GLY A 111 17.00 -10.21 -8.41
N THR A 112 17.06 -10.86 -9.57
CA THR A 112 16.18 -10.55 -10.70
C THR A 112 14.83 -11.26 -10.59
N LEU A 113 13.75 -10.59 -10.97
CA LEU A 113 12.42 -11.17 -11.21
C LEU A 113 12.17 -11.47 -12.70
N THR A 114 13.21 -11.49 -13.54
CA THR A 114 13.07 -11.87 -14.95
C THR A 114 12.43 -13.25 -15.08
N GLY A 115 11.32 -13.33 -15.82
CA GLY A 115 10.56 -14.56 -16.03
C GLY A 115 9.65 -14.96 -14.87
N ALA A 116 9.53 -14.11 -13.84
CA ALA A 116 8.52 -14.28 -12.81
C ALA A 116 7.13 -13.92 -13.35
N ASP A 117 6.13 -14.71 -12.96
CA ASP A 117 4.71 -14.37 -13.14
C ASP A 117 4.16 -14.07 -11.75
N VAL A 118 4.10 -12.79 -11.41
CA VAL A 118 3.76 -12.32 -10.08
C VAL A 118 2.43 -11.60 -10.12
N HIS A 119 1.53 -12.01 -9.23
CA HIS A 119 0.28 -11.31 -9.02
C HIS A 119 0.10 -10.91 -7.56
N LEU A 120 -0.65 -9.82 -7.37
CA LEU A 120 -1.14 -9.39 -6.07
C LEU A 120 -2.50 -10.06 -5.84
N GLN A 121 -2.61 -10.92 -4.84
CA GLN A 121 -3.86 -11.59 -4.47
C GLN A 121 -4.49 -10.91 -3.25
N LEU A 122 -5.78 -10.57 -3.34
CA LEU A 122 -6.54 -10.04 -2.20
C LEU A 122 -6.81 -11.16 -1.18
N VAL A 123 -6.38 -10.96 0.07
CA VAL A 123 -6.62 -11.90 1.17
C VAL A 123 -7.85 -11.48 1.98
N SER A 124 -7.98 -10.19 2.30
CA SER A 124 -9.16 -9.66 2.97
C SER A 124 -9.32 -8.16 2.73
N LEU A 125 -10.55 -7.66 2.81
CA LEU A 125 -10.89 -6.26 2.60
C LEU A 125 -11.98 -5.84 3.57
N SER A 126 -11.78 -4.75 4.31
CA SER A 126 -12.81 -4.17 5.18
C SER A 126 -14.06 -3.82 4.38
N ALA A 127 -15.24 -4.11 4.93
CA ALA A 127 -16.51 -3.77 4.29
C ALA A 127 -16.58 -2.25 4.01
N GLY A 128 -16.85 -1.89 2.75
CA GLY A 128 -16.91 -0.50 2.29
C GLY A 128 -15.60 0.06 1.76
N LEU A 129 -14.46 -0.60 2.00
CA LEU A 129 -13.20 -0.32 1.31
C LEU A 129 -13.18 -1.02 -0.04
N ASN A 130 -12.67 -0.33 -1.04
CA ASN A 130 -12.51 -0.82 -2.40
C ASN A 130 -11.09 -0.49 -2.87
N VAL A 131 -10.63 -1.20 -3.89
CA VAL A 131 -9.29 -1.04 -4.45
C VAL A 131 -9.39 -0.94 -5.96
N GLY A 132 -8.84 0.13 -6.51
CA GLY A 132 -8.83 0.43 -7.94
C GLY A 132 -7.44 0.88 -8.41
N SER A 133 -7.41 1.49 -9.59
CA SER A 133 -6.25 2.13 -10.21
C SER A 133 -6.64 3.48 -10.81
N SER A 134 -5.72 4.15 -11.50
CA SER A 134 -6.02 5.37 -12.26
C SER A 134 -7.07 5.19 -13.36
N THR A 135 -7.30 3.95 -13.83
CA THR A 135 -8.20 3.66 -14.97
C THR A 135 -9.35 2.73 -14.62
N THR A 136 -9.27 2.01 -13.50
CA THR A 136 -10.25 0.98 -13.12
C THR A 136 -10.75 1.22 -11.71
N LEU A 137 -12.06 1.31 -11.52
CA LEU A 137 -12.64 1.68 -10.23
C LEU A 137 -12.52 0.54 -9.20
N ASN A 138 -12.74 -0.70 -9.62
CA ASN A 138 -12.69 -1.88 -8.77
C ASN A 138 -11.85 -2.95 -9.46
N LEU A 139 -10.69 -3.23 -8.89
CA LEU A 139 -9.79 -4.31 -9.30
C LEU A 139 -10.04 -5.60 -8.54
N PHE A 140 -10.51 -5.48 -7.29
CA PHE A 140 -10.77 -6.61 -6.41
C PHE A 140 -12.18 -6.50 -5.86
N VAL A 141 -12.95 -7.59 -5.96
CA VAL A 141 -14.33 -7.70 -5.50
C VAL A 141 -14.42 -8.70 -4.34
N ASN A 142 -13.69 -9.82 -4.43
CA ASN A 142 -13.72 -10.90 -3.45
C ASN A 142 -12.30 -11.28 -3.00
N PRO A 143 -12.14 -11.77 -1.75
CA PRO A 143 -10.94 -12.51 -1.37
C PRO A 143 -10.62 -13.63 -2.38
N GLY A 144 -9.36 -13.72 -2.79
CA GLY A 144 -8.89 -14.60 -3.86
C GLY A 144 -8.78 -13.92 -5.22
N ASP A 145 -9.35 -12.73 -5.41
CA ASP A 145 -9.17 -11.98 -6.66
C ASP A 145 -7.71 -11.55 -6.82
N GLU A 146 -7.23 -11.56 -8.06
CA GLU A 146 -5.83 -11.38 -8.42
C GLU A 146 -5.64 -10.21 -9.40
N HIS A 147 -4.55 -9.48 -9.19
CA HIS A 147 -4.05 -8.49 -10.14
C HIS A 147 -2.65 -8.88 -10.58
N HIS A 148 -2.52 -9.34 -11.83
CA HIS A 148 -1.23 -9.68 -12.41
C HIS A 148 -0.41 -8.42 -12.66
N LEU A 149 0.81 -8.41 -12.15
CA LEU A 149 1.77 -7.36 -12.46
C LEU A 149 2.29 -7.57 -13.88
N ASP A 150 2.43 -6.48 -14.62
CA ASP A 150 3.05 -6.54 -15.94
C ASP A 150 4.58 -6.70 -15.82
N GLU A 151 5.27 -6.80 -16.96
CA GLU A 151 6.73 -6.94 -17.01
C GLU A 151 7.49 -5.77 -16.35
N SER A 152 6.83 -4.62 -16.16
CA SER A 152 7.43 -3.46 -15.48
C SER A 152 7.37 -3.59 -13.95
N PHE A 153 6.60 -4.57 -13.45
CA PHE A 153 6.27 -4.80 -12.05
C PHE A 153 5.79 -3.52 -11.33
N SER A 154 5.21 -2.57 -12.05
CA SER A 154 4.82 -1.26 -11.52
C SER A 154 3.31 -1.20 -11.35
N PHE A 155 2.87 -1.00 -10.12
CA PHE A 155 1.45 -0.87 -9.83
C PHE A 155 1.21 0.13 -8.70
N THR A 156 0.32 1.10 -8.93
CA THR A 156 -0.13 2.05 -7.92
C THR A 156 -1.60 1.76 -7.59
N PRO A 157 -1.88 0.97 -6.54
CA PRO A 157 -3.25 0.78 -6.07
C PRO A 157 -3.83 2.09 -5.53
N LEU A 158 -5.12 2.28 -5.76
CA LEU A 158 -5.89 3.39 -5.21
C LEU A 158 -7.02 2.81 -4.34
N PHE A 159 -6.93 3.05 -3.04
CA PHE A 159 -7.90 2.60 -2.06
C PHE A 159 -8.99 3.65 -1.89
N TRP A 160 -10.25 3.24 -1.84
CA TRP A 160 -11.34 4.20 -1.77
C TRP A 160 -12.59 3.69 -1.04
N THR A 161 -13.37 4.63 -0.54
CA THR A 161 -14.70 4.41 0.05
C THR A 161 -15.70 5.39 -0.54
N ASN A 162 -17.00 5.16 -0.33
CA ASN A 162 -18.00 6.21 -0.57
C ASN A 162 -17.70 7.43 0.33
N ALA A 163 -18.12 8.63 -0.11
CA ALA A 163 -17.93 9.86 0.67
C ALA A 163 -18.61 9.85 2.05
N ASP A 164 -19.67 9.05 2.22
CA ASP A 164 -20.44 8.91 3.45
C ASP A 164 -20.03 7.68 4.28
N ALA A 165 -18.88 7.07 3.97
CA ALA A 165 -18.37 5.92 4.72
C ALA A 165 -18.24 6.23 6.21
N ALA A 166 -18.55 5.23 7.05
CA ALA A 166 -18.48 5.39 8.49
C ALA A 166 -17.04 5.71 8.92
N PRO A 167 -16.83 6.67 9.84
CA PRO A 167 -15.49 6.93 10.38
C PRO A 167 -14.89 5.70 11.04
N GLY A 168 -13.58 5.50 10.85
CA GLY A 168 -12.86 4.37 11.42
C GLY A 168 -11.74 3.84 10.53
N VAL A 169 -11.12 2.75 10.99
CA VAL A 169 -10.00 2.10 10.30
C VAL A 169 -10.50 1.05 9.32
N TYR A 170 -10.01 1.12 8.09
CA TYR A 170 -10.25 0.17 7.02
C TYR A 170 -8.94 -0.50 6.65
N ILE A 171 -8.98 -1.81 6.41
CA ILE A 171 -7.81 -2.64 6.16
C ILE A 171 -7.98 -3.36 4.83
N ALA A 172 -6.93 -3.36 4.03
CA ALA A 172 -6.80 -4.23 2.87
C ALA A 172 -5.57 -5.12 3.08
N GLN A 173 -5.75 -6.43 2.98
CA GLN A 173 -4.68 -7.41 3.15
C GLN A 173 -4.44 -8.13 1.83
N PHE A 174 -3.17 -8.29 1.47
CA PHE A 174 -2.73 -8.93 0.24
C PHE A 174 -1.63 -9.94 0.52
N LYS A 175 -1.34 -10.78 -0.47
CA LYS A 175 -0.05 -11.46 -0.63
C LYS A 175 0.43 -11.34 -2.06
N LEU A 176 1.73 -11.44 -2.26
CA LEU A 176 2.35 -11.67 -3.56
C LEU A 176 2.39 -13.16 -3.82
N THR A 177 2.07 -13.56 -5.03
CA THR A 177 2.02 -14.96 -5.43
C THR A 177 2.84 -15.14 -6.69
N ASP A 178 3.42 -16.33 -6.84
CA ASP A 178 4.30 -16.67 -7.96
C ASP A 178 3.75 -17.86 -8.76
N GLU A 179 3.21 -17.61 -9.95
CA GLU A 179 2.73 -18.67 -10.85
C GLU A 179 3.86 -19.31 -11.66
N SER A 180 5.05 -18.71 -11.69
CA SER A 180 6.21 -19.32 -12.35
C SER A 180 6.79 -20.51 -11.57
N GLY A 181 6.46 -20.61 -10.27
CA GLY A 181 6.91 -21.68 -9.37
C GLY A 181 8.37 -21.61 -8.95
N THR A 182 9.08 -20.52 -9.26
CA THR A 182 10.53 -20.37 -9.04
C THR A 182 10.86 -19.60 -7.75
N PHE A 183 10.05 -18.61 -7.39
CA PHE A 183 10.27 -17.65 -6.32
C PHE A 183 9.40 -17.92 -5.08
N GLY A 184 8.28 -18.62 -5.27
CA GLY A 184 7.28 -18.93 -4.26
C GLY A 184 6.51 -17.71 -3.77
N ASP A 185 5.41 -17.94 -3.06
CA ASP A 185 4.55 -16.87 -2.53
C ASP A 185 5.25 -16.05 -1.42
N SER A 186 4.70 -14.86 -1.13
CA SER A 186 4.96 -14.15 0.12
C SER A 186 3.96 -14.58 1.21
N GLY A 187 4.24 -14.17 2.44
CA GLY A 187 3.22 -14.04 3.48
C GLY A 187 2.30 -12.85 3.22
N THR A 188 1.44 -12.56 4.18
CA THR A 188 0.45 -11.50 4.05
C THR A 188 1.02 -10.14 4.45
N PHE A 189 0.49 -9.07 3.85
CA PHE A 189 0.77 -7.70 4.25
C PHE A 189 -0.47 -6.83 4.11
N GLU A 190 -0.54 -5.79 4.92
CA GLU A 190 -1.73 -4.96 5.09
C GLU A 190 -1.45 -3.49 4.79
N PHE A 191 -2.40 -2.84 4.12
CA PHE A 191 -2.51 -1.38 4.09
C PHE A 191 -3.66 -0.96 5.00
N ARG A 192 -3.41 0.04 5.84
CA ARG A 192 -4.39 0.56 6.79
C ARG A 192 -4.74 1.99 6.45
N PHE A 193 -6.03 2.24 6.34
CA PHE A 193 -6.62 3.52 6.02
C PHE A 193 -7.57 3.98 7.11
N ASN A 194 -7.79 5.27 7.18
CA ASN A 194 -8.71 5.87 8.12
C ASN A 194 -9.70 6.79 7.39
N VAL A 195 -10.98 6.62 7.67
CA VAL A 195 -12.00 7.60 7.29
C VAL A 195 -12.19 8.53 8.48
N VAL A 196 -11.85 9.81 8.29
CA VAL A 196 -12.07 10.85 9.29
C VAL A 196 -13.41 11.53 9.07
N PRO A 197 -14.09 12.00 10.14
CA PRO A 197 -15.26 12.85 9.97
C PRO A 197 -14.90 14.12 9.18
N GLU A 198 -15.77 14.50 8.25
CA GLU A 198 -15.65 15.79 7.54
C GLU A 198 -15.50 16.93 8.55
N PRO A 199 -14.54 17.85 8.37
CA PRO A 199 -14.41 19.02 9.23
C PRO A 199 -15.74 19.77 9.25
N SER A 200 -16.25 20.06 10.45
CA SER A 200 -17.55 20.71 10.69
C SER A 200 -17.67 22.15 10.14
N SER A 201 -16.69 22.63 9.38
CA SER A 201 -16.72 23.91 8.66
C SER A 201 -17.84 23.99 7.63
N VAL A 202 -18.28 22.86 7.06
CA VAL A 202 -19.48 22.78 6.19
C VAL A 202 -20.76 23.07 6.99
N LEU A 203 -20.84 22.60 8.25
CA LEU A 203 -21.97 22.88 9.15
C LEU A 203 -22.01 24.37 9.57
N LEU A 204 -20.85 24.99 9.80
CA LEU A 204 -20.75 26.42 10.11
C LEU A 204 -21.14 27.30 8.92
N GLY A 205 -20.83 26.89 7.69
CA GLY A 205 -21.29 27.57 6.47
C GLY A 205 -22.81 27.54 6.30
N ALA A 206 -23.44 26.38 6.56
CA ALA A 206 -24.89 26.22 6.49
C ALA A 206 -25.64 27.05 7.56
N LEU A 207 -25.10 27.10 8.79
CA LEU A 207 -25.66 27.93 9.87
C LEU A 207 -25.47 29.43 9.62
N GLY A 208 -24.34 29.84 9.04
CA GLY A 208 -24.07 31.23 8.66
C GLY A 208 -25.04 31.74 7.58
N ALA A 209 -25.34 30.91 6.57
CA ALA A 209 -26.31 31.24 5.51
C ALA A 209 -27.75 31.39 6.06
N LEU A 210 -28.16 30.53 7.00
CA LEU A 210 -29.45 30.65 7.69
C LEU A 210 -29.54 31.90 8.57
N GLY A 211 -28.45 32.29 9.23
CA GLY A 211 -28.37 33.53 10.03
C GLY A 211 -28.53 34.79 9.18
N LEU A 212 -27.96 34.80 7.97
CA LEU A 212 -28.08 35.92 7.02
C LEU A 212 -29.49 36.05 6.42
N LEU A 213 -30.19 34.93 6.19
CA LEU A 213 -31.57 34.93 5.70
C LEU A 213 -32.57 35.41 6.75
N ARG A 214 -32.32 35.15 8.04
CA ARG A 214 -33.19 35.62 9.14
C ARG A 214 -33.02 37.11 9.46
N ARG A 215 -31.88 37.72 9.12
CA ARG A 215 -31.60 39.16 9.33
C ARG A 215 -32.18 40.06 8.23
N ARG A 216 -32.76 39.48 7.17
CA ARG A 216 -33.37 40.19 6.02
C ARG A 216 -34.92 40.20 6.05
N ARG A 217 -35.55 39.85 7.17
CA ARG A 217 -36.99 39.99 7.39
C ARG A 217 -37.27 41.02 8.49
#